data_AF-A0A453KJ13-F1
#
_entry.id   AF-A0A453KJ13-F1
#
_cell.length_a   1.000
_cell.length_b   1.000
_cell.length_c   1.000
_cell.angle_alpha   90.00
_cell.angle_beta   90.00
_cell.angle_gamma   90.00
#
_symmetry.space_group_name_H-M   'P 1'
#
loop_
_entity.id
_entity.type
_entity.pdbx_description
1 polymer ?
#
loop_
_entity_poly.entity_id
_entity_poly.type
_entity_poly.pdbx_seq_one_letter_code
_entity_poly.pdbx_strand_id
1 'polypeptide(L)'
;MTEHVAKGNLVSKLDTFFESCVLHGWRDSIAALQAAWRISGWSESRIVQPCVDSIVEKILLPPSQVAWSYTYTRPGYAKRPHQSVPKDWWTEDISELDIEVFRSVVSTVRATRMLPSPLIGEALHVYACKHLPDPLYTGGSANGHASQSQSSSF
;
A
#
# COMPACT_ATOMS: atom_id res chain seq x y z
N MET A 1 3.80 34.64 14.49
CA MET A 1 3.03 34.70 13.22
C MET A 1 1.56 34.63 13.60
N THR A 2 0.77 35.64 13.26
CA THR A 2 -0.37 36.15 14.05
C THR A 2 -1.70 35.42 13.81
N GLU A 3 -2.33 34.94 14.89
CA GLU A 3 -3.69 34.35 14.92
C GLU A 3 -4.83 35.34 14.57
N HIS A 4 -4.51 36.61 14.31
CA HIS A 4 -5.49 37.69 14.22
C HIS A 4 -6.24 37.81 12.88
N VAL A 5 -6.01 36.91 11.90
CA VAL A 5 -6.60 37.06 10.56
C VAL A 5 -7.57 35.94 10.19
N ALA A 6 -7.52 34.76 10.84
CA ALA A 6 -8.50 33.69 10.67
C ALA A 6 -8.41 32.68 11.83
N LYS A 7 -9.54 32.07 12.23
CA LYS A 7 -9.56 31.02 13.26
C LYS A 7 -8.69 29.84 12.79
N GLY A 8 -7.57 29.62 13.50
CA GLY A 8 -6.53 28.63 13.17
C GLY A 8 -5.49 29.14 12.17
N ASN A 9 -4.21 29.11 12.58
CA ASN A 9 -3.09 29.44 11.69
C ASN A 9 -2.91 28.36 10.59
N LEU A 10 -2.14 28.65 9.54
CA LEU A 10 -1.94 27.71 8.43
C LEU A 10 -1.38 26.37 8.89
N VAL A 11 -0.45 26.37 9.85
CA VAL A 11 0.16 25.15 10.39
C VAL A 11 -0.93 24.28 11.03
N SER A 12 -1.76 24.83 11.91
CA SER A 12 -2.87 24.12 12.56
C SER A 12 -3.88 23.56 11.56
N LYS A 13 -4.15 24.28 10.47
CA LYS A 13 -5.04 23.80 9.40
C LYS A 13 -4.41 22.64 8.62
N LEU A 14 -3.10 22.69 8.36
CA LEU A 14 -2.37 21.60 7.73
C LEU A 14 -2.32 20.38 8.63
N ASP A 15 -2.07 20.55 9.93
CA ASP A 15 -2.08 19.46 10.89
C ASP A 15 -3.47 18.79 10.93
N THR A 16 -4.53 19.60 11.02
CA THR A 16 -5.92 19.09 10.99
C THR A 16 -6.21 18.34 9.69
N PHE A 17 -5.80 18.87 8.54
CA PHE A 17 -5.99 18.21 7.24
C PHE A 17 -5.20 16.89 7.17
N PHE A 18 -3.96 16.90 7.64
CA PHE A 18 -3.11 15.72 7.66
C PHE A 18 -3.75 14.61 8.49
N GLU A 19 -4.22 14.91 9.69
CA GLU A 19 -4.89 13.93 10.56
C GLU A 19 -6.23 13.45 10.00
N SER A 20 -7.11 14.38 9.58
CA SER A 20 -8.49 14.05 9.21
C SER A 20 -8.67 13.54 7.78
N CYS A 21 -7.74 13.85 6.86
CA CYS A 21 -7.82 13.43 5.47
C CYS A 21 -6.73 12.42 5.13
N VAL A 22 -5.46 12.79 5.33
CA VAL A 22 -4.32 11.97 4.87
C VAL A 22 -4.16 10.72 5.72
N LEU A 23 -4.08 10.86 7.05
CA LEU A 23 -3.96 9.73 7.97
C LEU A 23 -5.26 8.91 8.05
N HIS A 24 -6.41 9.50 7.76
CA HIS A 24 -7.66 8.74 7.68
C HIS A 24 -7.72 7.86 6.42
N GLY A 25 -7.21 8.36 5.28
CA GLY A 25 -7.18 7.64 4.02
C GLY A 25 -6.10 6.55 3.96
N TRP A 26 -6.47 5.34 3.50
CA TRP A 26 -5.51 4.25 3.27
C TRP A 26 -4.49 4.59 2.19
N ARG A 27 -4.96 4.88 0.97
CA ARG A 27 -4.08 5.20 -0.16
C ARG A 27 -3.35 6.53 0.04
N ASP A 28 -4.01 7.49 0.69
CA ASP A 28 -3.42 8.80 0.99
C ASP A 28 -2.26 8.68 1.98
N SER A 29 -2.39 7.86 3.04
CA SER A 29 -1.29 7.58 3.97
C SER A 29 -0.10 6.92 3.26
N ILE A 30 -0.34 5.98 2.34
CA ILE A 30 0.72 5.32 1.55
C ILE A 30 1.44 6.31 0.63
N ALA A 31 0.67 7.12 -0.09
CA ALA A 31 1.22 8.13 -1.00
C ALA A 31 2.04 9.19 -0.24
N ALA A 32 1.51 9.68 0.89
CA ALA A 32 2.19 10.64 1.75
C ALA A 32 3.48 10.07 2.35
N LEU A 33 3.45 8.82 2.83
CA LEU A 33 4.64 8.12 3.32
C LEU A 33 5.73 8.05 2.25
N GLN A 34 5.39 7.57 1.06
CA GLN A 34 6.33 7.45 -0.05
C GLN A 34 6.94 8.80 -0.44
N ALA A 35 6.12 9.85 -0.52
CA ALA A 35 6.58 11.20 -0.84
C ALA A 35 7.49 11.78 0.25
N ALA A 36 7.09 11.69 1.51
CA ALA A 36 7.85 12.20 2.64
C ALA A 36 9.20 11.48 2.79
N TRP A 37 9.21 10.17 2.56
CA TRP A 37 10.44 9.37 2.61
C TRP A 37 11.45 9.80 1.55
N ARG A 38 11.00 10.06 0.32
CA ARG A 38 11.89 10.50 -0.78
C ARG A 38 12.54 11.86 -0.52
N ILE A 39 11.87 12.72 0.26
CA ILE A 39 12.36 14.07 0.58
C ILE A 39 13.31 14.04 1.78
N SER A 40 12.97 13.27 2.81
CA SER A 40 13.56 13.44 4.15
C SER A 40 14.07 12.16 4.81
N GLY A 41 13.87 10.99 4.18
CA GLY A 41 14.17 9.70 4.80
C GLY A 41 13.36 9.46 6.08
N TRP A 42 13.87 8.61 6.97
CA TRP A 42 13.19 8.22 8.21
C TRP A 42 13.30 9.25 9.34
N SER A 43 14.48 9.84 9.57
CA SER A 43 14.78 10.57 10.82
C SER A 43 14.30 12.02 10.85
N GLU A 44 14.15 12.66 9.68
CA GLU A 44 13.96 14.11 9.60
C GLU A 44 12.49 14.52 9.40
N SER A 45 11.59 13.56 9.21
CA SER A 45 10.21 13.83 8.79
C SER A 45 9.21 13.75 9.94
N ARG A 46 8.46 14.84 10.15
CA ARG A 46 7.26 14.82 11.01
C ARG A 46 6.07 14.07 10.39
N ILE A 47 6.19 13.61 9.14
CA ILE A 47 5.12 12.96 8.36
C ILE A 47 5.29 11.44 8.33
N VAL A 48 6.53 10.95 8.23
CA VAL A 48 6.83 9.52 8.02
C VAL A 48 6.26 8.66 9.15
N GLN A 49 6.59 8.97 10.41
CA GLN A 49 6.14 8.14 11.53
C GLN A 49 4.61 8.10 11.66
N PRO A 50 3.87 9.24 11.62
CA PRO A 50 2.40 9.19 11.63
C PRO A 50 1.79 8.41 10.47
N CYS A 51 2.34 8.49 9.25
CA CYS A 51 1.85 7.69 8.13
C CYS A 51 2.09 6.18 8.33
N VAL A 52 3.27 5.80 8.84
CA VAL A 52 3.57 4.40 9.18
C VAL A 52 2.61 3.89 10.25
N ASP A 53 2.40 4.66 11.31
CA ASP A 53 1.49 4.28 12.41
C ASP A 53 0.06 4.12 11.90
N SER A 54 -0.44 5.07 11.09
CA SER A 54 -1.74 4.99 10.42
C SER A 54 -1.90 3.75 9.54
N ILE A 55 -0.87 3.41 8.76
CA ILE A 55 -0.86 2.22 7.90
C ILE A 55 -0.89 0.95 8.74
N VAL A 56 -0.03 0.87 9.77
CA VAL A 56 0.05 -0.29 10.66
C VAL A 56 -1.27 -0.49 11.41
N GLU A 57 -1.85 0.57 11.96
CA GLU A 57 -3.16 0.53 12.61
C GLU A 57 -4.22 -0.05 11.68
N LYS A 58 -4.28 0.41 10.42
CA LYS A 58 -5.23 -0.10 9.42
C LYS A 58 -4.98 -1.57 9.06
N ILE A 59 -3.73 -1.99 8.91
CA ILE A 59 -3.37 -3.40 8.65
C ILE A 59 -3.84 -4.31 9.79
N LEU A 60 -3.75 -3.83 11.03
CA LEU A 60 -4.13 -4.59 12.21
C LEU A 60 -5.65 -4.61 12.46
N LEU A 61 -6.42 -3.75 11.79
CA LEU A 61 -7.87 -3.76 11.89
C LEU A 61 -8.46 -5.06 11.29
N PRO A 62 -9.49 -5.65 11.94
CA PRO A 62 -10.16 -6.81 11.39
C PRO A 62 -10.71 -6.52 9.99
N PRO A 63 -10.66 -7.49 9.04
CA PRO A 63 -11.18 -7.28 7.68
C PRO A 63 -12.65 -6.80 7.64
N SER A 64 -13.46 -7.13 8.65
CA SER A 64 -14.85 -6.66 8.78
C SER A 64 -14.98 -5.16 9.06
N GLN A 65 -13.91 -4.48 9.47
CA GLN A 65 -13.86 -3.04 9.76
C GLN A 65 -13.19 -2.23 8.64
N VAL A 66 -12.74 -2.90 7.58
CA VAL A 66 -12.17 -2.22 6.41
C VAL A 66 -13.29 -1.53 5.65
N ALA A 67 -13.37 -0.21 5.80
CA ALA A 67 -14.38 0.65 5.19
C ALA A 67 -13.83 1.50 4.03
N TRP A 68 -12.53 1.40 3.75
CA TRP A 68 -11.84 2.12 2.67
C TRP A 68 -11.56 1.24 1.47
N SER A 69 -11.29 1.88 0.33
CA SER A 69 -10.88 1.19 -0.90
C SER A 69 -9.44 0.69 -0.81
N TYR A 70 -9.20 -0.49 -1.38
CA TYR A 70 -7.91 -1.13 -1.50
C TYR A 70 -7.77 -1.82 -2.86
N THR A 71 -6.53 -2.04 -3.30
CA THR A 71 -6.24 -2.78 -4.53
C THR A 71 -6.17 -4.27 -4.23
N TYR A 72 -6.94 -5.08 -4.97
CA TYR A 72 -6.87 -6.53 -4.88
C TYR A 72 -7.21 -7.18 -6.23
N THR A 73 -6.17 -7.43 -7.01
CA THR A 73 -6.25 -7.85 -8.42
C THR A 73 -6.01 -9.35 -8.63
N ARG A 74 -5.94 -10.12 -7.54
CA ARG A 74 -5.69 -11.56 -7.59
C ARG A 74 -6.67 -12.32 -8.51
N PRO A 75 -6.16 -13.18 -9.41
CA PRO A 75 -6.99 -13.99 -10.28
C PRO A 75 -8.04 -14.79 -9.51
N GLY A 76 -9.30 -14.70 -9.94
CA GLY A 76 -10.41 -15.45 -9.33
C GLY A 76 -11.10 -14.76 -8.15
N TYR A 77 -10.61 -13.59 -7.70
CA TYR A 77 -11.29 -12.79 -6.68
C TYR A 77 -12.52 -12.07 -7.25
N ALA A 78 -12.34 -11.26 -8.30
CA ALA A 78 -13.40 -10.46 -8.93
C ALA A 78 -14.61 -11.27 -9.50
N LYS A 79 -14.53 -12.60 -9.55
CA LYS A 79 -15.55 -13.47 -10.14
C LYS A 79 -16.61 -13.98 -9.15
N ARG A 80 -16.53 -13.65 -7.85
CA ARG A 80 -17.49 -14.15 -6.85
C ARG A 80 -18.35 -13.02 -6.25
N PRO A 81 -19.69 -13.11 -6.33
CA PRO A 81 -20.56 -12.19 -5.62
C PRO A 81 -20.47 -12.41 -4.10
N HIS A 82 -20.45 -11.33 -3.31
CA HIS A 82 -20.43 -11.32 -1.82
C HIS A 82 -19.13 -11.83 -1.14
N GLN A 83 -17.96 -11.40 -1.60
CA GLN A 83 -16.73 -11.70 -0.86
C GLN A 83 -16.52 -10.72 0.31
N SER A 84 -16.31 -11.30 1.49
CA SER A 84 -15.72 -10.57 2.62
C SER A 84 -14.32 -10.09 2.25
N VAL A 85 -13.91 -8.96 2.83
CA VAL A 85 -12.55 -8.42 2.68
C VAL A 85 -11.51 -9.51 2.97
N PRO A 86 -10.52 -9.74 2.07
CA PRO A 86 -9.47 -10.73 2.28
C PRO A 86 -8.62 -10.39 3.51
N LYS A 87 -7.96 -11.36 4.12
CA LYS A 87 -7.09 -11.08 5.28
C LYS A 87 -5.80 -10.34 4.89
N ASP A 88 -5.40 -10.48 3.64
CA ASP A 88 -4.21 -9.95 2.99
C ASP A 88 -4.52 -8.76 2.05
N TRP A 89 -5.70 -8.14 2.21
CA TRP A 89 -6.22 -7.06 1.38
C TRP A 89 -5.25 -5.89 1.13
N TRP A 90 -4.32 -5.66 2.06
CA TRP A 90 -3.36 -4.55 2.07
C TRP A 90 -2.07 -4.83 1.29
N THR A 91 -1.81 -6.10 0.96
CA THR A 91 -0.49 -6.55 0.49
C THR A 91 -0.10 -5.97 -0.87
N GLU A 92 -1.05 -5.85 -1.81
CA GLU A 92 -0.80 -5.26 -3.13
C GLU A 92 -0.49 -3.77 -3.04
N ASP A 93 -1.27 -2.99 -2.29
CA ASP A 93 -1.03 -1.54 -2.15
C ASP A 93 0.31 -1.25 -1.47
N ILE A 94 0.67 -2.00 -0.42
CA ILE A 94 1.98 -1.85 0.25
C ILE A 94 3.14 -2.29 -0.66
N SER A 95 2.89 -3.19 -1.61
CA SER A 95 3.89 -3.59 -2.59
C SER A 95 4.25 -2.50 -3.62
N GLU A 96 3.52 -1.38 -3.67
CA GLU A 96 3.89 -0.20 -4.48
C GLU A 96 5.04 0.61 -3.87
N LEU A 97 5.36 0.40 -2.59
CA LEU A 97 6.36 1.17 -1.89
C LEU A 97 7.79 0.85 -2.37
N ASP A 98 8.68 1.84 -2.27
CA ASP A 98 10.11 1.62 -2.54
C ASP A 98 10.67 0.65 -1.47
N ILE A 99 11.69 -0.14 -1.83
CA ILE A 99 12.18 -1.27 -1.00
C ILE A 99 12.47 -0.88 0.46
N GLU A 100 13.04 0.30 0.68
CA GLU A 100 13.35 0.80 2.03
C GLU A 100 12.10 1.09 2.85
N VAL A 101 11.09 1.70 2.21
CA VAL A 101 9.82 2.05 2.83
C VAL A 101 9.00 0.79 3.11
N PHE A 102 8.90 -0.10 2.12
CA PHE A 102 8.26 -1.40 2.25
C PHE A 102 8.86 -2.21 3.40
N ARG A 103 10.20 -2.33 3.44
CA ARG A 103 10.92 -3.04 4.51
C ARG A 103 10.59 -2.45 5.87
N SER A 104 10.53 -1.11 5.97
CA SER A 104 10.21 -0.45 7.23
C SER A 104 8.79 -0.74 7.69
N VAL A 105 7.78 -0.56 6.83
CA VAL A 105 6.38 -0.86 7.13
C VAL A 105 6.21 -2.32 7.57
N VAL A 106 6.73 -3.28 6.79
CA VAL A 106 6.61 -4.71 7.12
C VAL A 106 7.33 -5.05 8.44
N SER A 107 8.48 -4.43 8.71
CA SER A 107 9.20 -4.62 9.97
C SER A 107 8.42 -4.09 11.17
N THR A 108 7.77 -2.93 11.03
CA THR A 108 6.91 -2.33 12.07
C THR A 108 5.67 -3.20 12.31
N VAL A 109 4.98 -3.63 11.26
CA VAL A 109 3.84 -4.57 11.38
C VAL A 109 4.28 -5.84 12.09
N ARG A 110 5.40 -6.45 11.70
CA ARG A 110 5.95 -7.65 12.36
C ARG A 110 6.28 -7.41 13.83
N ALA A 111 6.81 -6.24 14.18
CA ALA A 111 7.18 -5.89 15.55
C ALA A 111 5.98 -5.82 16.49
N THR A 112 4.78 -5.51 15.98
CA THR A 112 3.53 -5.50 16.78
C THR A 112 3.15 -6.88 17.31
N ARG A 113 3.59 -7.98 16.65
CA ARG A 113 3.22 -9.37 16.96
C ARG A 113 1.70 -9.66 16.92
N MET A 114 0.89 -8.73 16.42
CA MET A 114 -0.56 -8.87 16.36
C MET A 114 -1.06 -9.56 15.08
N LEU A 115 -0.25 -9.53 14.01
CA LEU A 115 -0.60 -10.13 12.73
C LEU A 115 -0.04 -11.56 12.60
N PRO A 116 -0.84 -12.54 12.13
CA PRO A 116 -0.34 -13.88 11.80
C PRO A 116 0.85 -13.86 10.85
N SER A 117 1.89 -14.66 11.14
CA SER A 117 3.11 -14.74 10.33
C SER A 117 2.88 -15.06 8.84
N PRO A 118 1.88 -15.88 8.44
CA PRO A 118 1.57 -16.09 7.03
C PRO A 118 1.23 -14.81 6.27
N LEU A 119 0.60 -13.81 6.90
CA LEU A 119 0.26 -12.55 6.23
C LEU A 119 1.49 -11.67 5.98
N ILE A 120 2.51 -11.76 6.85
CA ILE A 120 3.81 -11.15 6.59
C ILE A 120 4.49 -11.84 5.39
N GLY A 121 4.44 -13.18 5.36
CA GLY A 121 4.94 -13.97 4.22
C GLY A 121 4.25 -13.60 2.92
N GLU A 122 2.93 -13.38 2.95
CA GLU A 122 2.14 -12.96 1.80
C GLU A 122 2.57 -11.59 1.28
N ALA A 123 2.78 -10.61 2.17
CA ALA A 123 3.29 -9.30 1.77
C ALA A 123 4.66 -9.38 1.07
N LEU A 124 5.55 -10.22 1.60
CA LEU A 124 6.86 -10.48 1.00
C LEU A 124 6.73 -11.17 -0.36
N HIS A 125 5.83 -12.15 -0.47
CA HIS A 125 5.56 -12.87 -1.71
C HIS A 125 5.05 -11.93 -2.81
N VAL A 126 4.04 -11.11 -2.51
CA VAL A 126 3.48 -10.13 -3.46
C VAL A 126 4.55 -9.13 -3.91
N TYR A 127 5.35 -8.61 -2.97
CA TYR A 127 6.44 -7.70 -3.32
C TYR A 127 7.46 -8.38 -4.24
N ALA A 128 7.87 -9.60 -3.91
CA ALA A 128 8.85 -10.35 -4.69
C ALA A 128 8.35 -10.65 -6.11
N CYS A 129 7.13 -11.16 -6.25
CA CYS A 129 6.54 -11.45 -7.56
C CYS A 129 6.40 -10.22 -8.45
N LYS A 130 6.26 -9.04 -7.86
CA LYS A 130 6.10 -7.79 -8.58
C LYS A 130 7.42 -7.15 -9.00
N HIS A 131 8.42 -7.16 -8.12
CA HIS A 131 9.66 -6.41 -8.30
C HIS A 131 10.85 -7.26 -8.74
N LEU A 132 10.81 -8.58 -8.49
CA LEU A 132 11.88 -9.47 -8.92
C LEU A 132 11.59 -10.01 -10.32
N PRO A 133 12.60 -10.03 -11.21
CA PRO A 133 12.47 -10.70 -12.48
C PRO A 133 12.19 -12.18 -12.24
N ASP A 134 11.28 -12.75 -13.02
CA ASP A 134 11.01 -14.19 -12.94
C ASP A 134 12.33 -14.94 -13.25
N PRO A 135 12.85 -15.75 -12.30
CA PRO A 135 14.10 -16.47 -12.50
C PRO A 135 14.04 -17.43 -13.70
N LEU A 136 12.84 -17.81 -14.16
CA LEU A 136 12.63 -18.64 -15.34
C LEU A 136 12.60 -17.85 -16.65
N TYR A 137 12.48 -16.51 -16.60
CA TYR A 137 12.56 -15.60 -17.76
C TYR A 137 13.83 -14.77 -17.72
N THR A 138 14.98 -15.44 -17.83
CA THR A 138 16.26 -14.79 -18.10
C THR A 138 16.50 -14.72 -19.61
N GLY A 139 15.80 -13.82 -20.30
CA GLY A 139 16.17 -13.41 -21.66
C GLY A 139 15.02 -13.11 -22.62
N GLY A 140 14.93 -11.86 -23.07
CA GLY A 140 14.29 -11.51 -24.33
C GLY A 140 13.37 -10.29 -24.30
N SER A 141 13.95 -9.09 -24.41
CA SER A 141 13.26 -8.03 -25.15
C SER A 141 13.16 -8.46 -26.61
N ALA A 142 11.94 -8.64 -27.12
CA ALA A 142 11.65 -8.47 -28.55
C ALA A 142 10.17 -8.12 -28.73
N ASN A 143 9.94 -6.92 -29.28
CA ASN A 143 8.72 -6.56 -29.98
C ASN A 143 8.21 -7.71 -30.87
N GLY A 144 6.90 -7.98 -30.81
CA GLY A 144 6.25 -8.92 -31.72
C GLY A 144 4.73 -8.81 -31.64
N HIS A 145 4.17 -7.89 -32.41
CA HIS A 145 2.79 -7.97 -32.89
C HIS A 145 2.53 -9.33 -33.58
N ALA A 146 1.24 -9.68 -33.68
CA ALA A 146 0.61 -10.73 -34.48
C ALA A 146 0.25 -12.01 -33.69
N SER A 147 -0.90 -12.66 -33.87
CA SER A 147 -2.13 -12.40 -34.63
C SER A 147 -3.15 -13.46 -34.18
N GLN A 148 -4.42 -13.16 -34.35
CA GLN A 148 -5.54 -14.09 -34.23
C GLN A 148 -5.30 -15.42 -34.96
N SER A 149 -5.73 -16.52 -34.36
CA SER A 149 -6.06 -17.75 -35.09
C SER A 149 -7.43 -18.24 -34.62
N GLN A 150 -8.43 -18.00 -35.48
CA GLN A 150 -9.73 -18.64 -35.46
C GLN A 150 -9.56 -20.16 -35.61
N SER A 151 -10.28 -20.95 -34.82
CA SER A 151 -10.48 -22.38 -35.06
C SER A 151 -11.92 -22.61 -35.48
N SER A 152 -12.13 -22.77 -36.78
CA SER A 152 -13.29 -23.47 -37.36
C SER A 152 -12.93 -24.94 -37.51
N SER A 153 -13.79 -25.83 -37.03
CA SER A 153 -13.76 -27.26 -37.39
C SER A 153 -15.16 -27.73 -37.73
N PHE A 154 -15.24 -28.41 -38.87
CA PHE A 154 -16.33 -29.29 -39.31
C PHE A 154 -16.44 -30.52 -38.41
#